data_AF-A0A9D8B6C7-F1
#
_entry.id   AF-A0A9D8B6C7-F1
#
_cell.length_a   1.000
_cell.length_b   1.000
_cell.length_c   1.000
_cell.angle_alpha   90.00
_cell.angle_beta   90.00
_cell.angle_gamma   90.00
#
_symmetry.space_group_name_H-M   'P 1'
#
loop_
_entity.id
_entity.type
_entity.pdbx_description
1 polymer ?
#
loop_
_entity_poly.entity_id
_entity_poly.type
_entity_poly.pdbx_seq_one_letter_code
_entity_poly.pdbx_strand_id
1 'polypeptide(L)'
;MSSLQPVLDLMEIAARTAPKSGGKDFVVIKVLEGDDLKRLADEMIKYGEKTKKKNFDRDARNVAASPALMLIGIKDGKSVDLNCGACGFDLCADRVAAEHSEFAGPQCAFRVLDLGIALGSAVKTASLLNADNRIMYRAGVVTRATQFAHRRMRYARFPHPFRI
;
A
#
# COMPACT_ATOMS: atom_id res chain seq x y z
N MET A 1 10.17 20.18 -9.29
CA MET A 1 9.57 18.85 -9.56
C MET A 1 10.70 17.84 -9.52
N SER A 2 10.51 16.71 -8.83
CA SER A 2 11.52 15.65 -8.75
C SER A 2 11.82 15.09 -10.15
N SER A 3 13.08 14.79 -10.46
CA SER A 3 13.45 14.11 -11.71
C SER A 3 12.80 12.73 -11.86
N LEU A 4 12.26 12.18 -10.77
CA LEU A 4 11.55 10.91 -10.74
C LEU A 4 10.04 11.02 -10.98
N GLN A 5 9.47 12.23 -11.13
CA GLN A 5 8.03 12.40 -11.31
C GLN A 5 7.46 11.52 -12.45
N PRO A 6 8.07 11.46 -13.65
CA PRO A 6 7.54 10.62 -14.73
C PRO A 6 7.55 9.13 -14.37
N VAL A 7 8.53 8.67 -13.59
CA VAL A 7 8.60 7.28 -13.11
C VAL A 7 7.45 7.01 -12.15
N LEU A 8 7.23 7.91 -11.19
CA LEU A 8 6.17 7.79 -10.19
C LEU A 8 4.78 7.78 -10.84
N ASP A 9 4.55 8.64 -11.83
CA ASP A 9 3.27 8.70 -12.56
C ASP A 9 2.99 7.38 -13.29
N LEU A 10 4.01 6.82 -13.97
CA LEU A 10 3.89 5.54 -14.66
C LEU A 10 3.70 4.37 -13.69
N MET A 11 4.40 4.36 -12.56
CA MET A 11 4.20 3.37 -11.50
C MET A 11 2.77 3.42 -10.94
N GLU A 12 2.23 4.61 -10.70
CA GLU A 12 0.87 4.81 -10.20
C GLU A 12 -0.16 4.29 -11.21
N ILE A 13 0.01 4.65 -12.49
CA ILE A 13 -0.85 4.14 -13.58
C ILE A 13 -0.80 2.62 -13.62
N ALA A 14 0.39 2.01 -13.60
CA ALA A 14 0.55 0.56 -13.68
C ALA A 14 -0.10 -0.16 -12.48
N ALA A 15 0.10 0.35 -11.25
CA ALA A 15 -0.55 -0.21 -10.06
C ALA A 15 -2.08 -0.08 -10.13
N ARG A 16 -2.58 1.08 -10.59
CA ARG A 16 -4.01 1.35 -10.72
C ARG A 16 -4.67 0.44 -11.75
N THR A 17 -4.07 0.26 -12.93
CA THR A 17 -4.66 -0.49 -14.06
C THR A 17 -4.37 -1.99 -14.02
N ALA A 18 -3.55 -2.47 -13.07
CA ALA A 18 -3.30 -3.90 -12.92
C ALA A 18 -4.61 -4.73 -12.82
N PRO A 19 -4.64 -6.03 -13.13
CA PRO A 19 -5.85 -6.85 -12.98
C PRO A 19 -6.36 -6.93 -11.53
N LYS A 20 -7.67 -6.77 -11.31
CA LYS A 20 -8.34 -6.87 -10.00
C LYS A 20 -9.47 -7.89 -10.04
N SER A 21 -9.65 -8.61 -8.95
CA SER A 21 -10.67 -9.64 -8.81
C SER A 21 -12.08 -9.05 -8.96
N GLY A 22 -12.83 -9.60 -9.92
CA GLY A 22 -14.16 -9.14 -10.29
C GLY A 22 -14.21 -7.74 -10.90
N GLY A 23 -13.07 -7.19 -11.36
CA GLY A 23 -12.98 -5.83 -11.91
C GLY A 23 -13.27 -4.72 -10.90
N LYS A 24 -13.26 -5.03 -9.59
CA LYS A 24 -13.54 -4.08 -8.50
C LYS A 24 -12.22 -3.59 -7.92
N ASP A 25 -11.97 -2.30 -8.04
CA ASP A 25 -10.73 -1.68 -7.54
C ASP A 25 -10.91 -1.13 -6.11
N PHE A 26 -10.12 -1.67 -5.20
CA PHE A 26 -10.01 -1.22 -3.80
C PHE A 26 -8.61 -0.73 -3.46
N VAL A 27 -7.70 -0.67 -4.43
CA VAL A 27 -6.33 -0.21 -4.21
C VAL A 27 -6.34 1.29 -3.95
N VAL A 28 -5.54 1.75 -3.00
CA VAL A 28 -5.29 3.16 -2.75
C VAL A 28 -3.80 3.42 -2.91
N ILE A 29 -3.46 4.53 -3.56
CA ILE A 29 -2.08 4.91 -3.87
C ILE A 29 -1.86 6.32 -3.34
N LYS A 30 -0.70 6.56 -2.73
CA LYS A 30 -0.26 7.88 -2.32
C LYS A 30 1.25 7.99 -2.45
N VAL A 31 1.73 9.02 -3.13
CA VAL A 31 3.16 9.37 -3.16
C VAL A 31 3.46 10.36 -2.03
N LEU A 32 4.56 10.11 -1.30
CA LEU A 32 5.15 11.02 -0.33
C LEU A 32 6.50 11.51 -0.84
N GLU A 33 6.78 12.79 -0.64
CA GLU A 33 8.05 13.45 -1.00
C GLU A 33 8.42 14.48 0.07
N GLY A 34 9.69 14.90 0.10
CA GLY A 34 10.17 16.00 0.95
C GLY A 34 9.90 15.78 2.44
N ASP A 35 9.30 16.76 3.10
CA ASP A 35 9.10 16.73 4.56
C ASP A 35 8.09 15.66 5.01
N ASP A 36 7.20 15.20 4.13
CA ASP A 36 6.31 14.07 4.44
C ASP A 36 7.10 12.77 4.63
N LEU A 37 8.23 12.57 3.91
CA LEU A 37 9.09 11.40 4.11
C LEU A 37 9.81 11.44 5.45
N LYS A 38 10.40 12.60 5.80
CA LYS A 38 11.07 12.79 7.09
C LYS A 38 10.11 12.55 8.24
N ARG A 39 8.90 13.12 8.16
CA ARG A 39 7.87 12.94 9.18
C ARG A 39 7.45 11.49 9.33
N LEU A 40 7.27 10.76 8.23
CA LEU A 40 6.98 9.32 8.31
C LEU A 40 8.16 8.54 8.90
N ALA A 41 9.40 8.86 8.53
CA ALA A 41 10.59 8.22 9.06
C ALA A 41 10.71 8.41 10.59
N ASP A 42 10.47 9.61 11.10
CA ASP A 42 10.45 9.88 12.55
C ASP A 42 9.39 9.04 13.27
N GLU A 43 8.19 8.93 12.69
CA GLU A 43 7.13 8.08 13.23
C GLU A 43 7.49 6.59 13.16
N MET A 44 8.24 6.16 12.14
CA MET A 44 8.74 4.79 12.05
C MET A 44 9.72 4.48 13.19
N ILE A 45 10.64 5.39 13.50
CA ILE A 45 11.59 5.25 14.62
C ILE A 45 10.81 5.13 15.94
N LYS A 46 9.92 6.08 16.22
CA LYS A 46 9.09 6.08 17.44
C LYS A 46 8.26 4.80 17.57
N TYR A 47 7.68 4.32 16.47
CA TYR A 47 6.93 3.07 16.47
C TYR A 47 7.82 1.89 16.87
N GLY A 48 9.01 1.76 16.27
CA GLY A 48 9.96 0.70 16.60
C GLY A 48 10.38 0.71 18.07
N GLU A 49 10.68 1.89 18.62
CA GLU A 49 11.04 2.08 20.02
C GLU A 49 9.91 1.71 20.99
N LYS A 50 8.66 2.11 20.65
CA LYS A 50 7.46 1.83 21.42
C LYS A 50 7.11 0.34 21.41
N THR A 51 7.18 -0.31 20.25
CA THR A 51 6.78 -1.73 20.11
C THR A 51 7.92 -2.71 20.33
N LYS A 52 9.16 -2.22 20.53
CA LYS A 52 10.39 -3.03 20.62
C LYS A 52 10.64 -3.93 19.40
N LYS A 53 10.05 -3.58 18.25
CA LYS A 53 10.22 -4.33 17.01
C LYS A 53 11.47 -3.86 16.30
N LYS A 54 12.27 -4.80 15.81
CA LYS A 54 13.56 -4.53 15.19
C LYS A 54 13.42 -3.93 13.78
N ASN A 55 14.46 -3.20 13.37
CA ASN A 55 14.69 -2.67 12.03
C ASN A 55 13.74 -1.56 11.54
N PHE A 56 12.85 -1.04 12.39
CA PHE A 56 12.07 0.15 12.05
C PHE A 56 12.94 1.39 11.89
N ASP A 57 13.98 1.53 12.72
CA ASP A 57 14.99 2.58 12.66
C ASP A 57 15.82 2.53 11.36
N ARG A 58 16.20 1.33 10.93
CA ARG A 58 16.96 1.12 9.69
C ARG A 58 16.12 1.46 8.47
N ASP A 59 14.88 0.95 8.43
CA ASP A 59 14.00 1.21 7.30
C ASP A 59 13.53 2.68 7.27
N ALA A 60 13.39 3.33 8.43
CA ALA A 60 13.13 4.76 8.52
C ALA A 60 14.24 5.61 7.89
N ARG A 61 15.50 5.27 8.16
CA ARG A 61 16.65 5.93 7.52
C ARG A 61 16.63 5.79 6.00
N ASN A 62 16.25 4.62 5.48
CA ASN A 62 16.09 4.42 4.03
C ASN A 62 14.95 5.29 3.46
N VAL A 63 13.81 5.38 4.16
CA VAL A 63 12.68 6.24 3.76
C VAL A 63 13.10 7.72 3.74
N ALA A 64 13.79 8.19 4.78
CA ALA A 64 14.26 9.58 4.87
C ALA A 64 15.32 9.93 3.81
N ALA A 65 16.14 8.96 3.41
CA ALA A 65 17.15 9.12 2.36
C ALA A 65 16.59 8.97 0.93
N SER A 66 15.33 8.52 0.79
CA SER A 66 14.70 8.34 -0.51
C SER A 66 14.14 9.65 -1.04
N PRO A 67 14.16 9.89 -2.36
CA PRO A 67 13.54 11.08 -2.96
C PRO A 67 12.00 11.02 -2.93
N ALA A 68 11.42 9.82 -2.96
CA ALA A 68 9.97 9.58 -2.92
C ALA A 68 9.66 8.22 -2.29
N LEU A 69 8.45 8.08 -1.74
CA LEU A 69 7.87 6.81 -1.29
C LEU A 69 6.45 6.69 -1.85
N MET A 70 6.17 5.62 -2.58
CA MET A 70 4.83 5.27 -3.02
C MET A 70 4.19 4.28 -2.04
N LEU A 71 3.16 4.74 -1.33
CA LEU A 71 2.31 3.93 -0.48
C LEU A 71 1.21 3.30 -1.32
N ILE A 72 1.12 1.97 -1.32
CA ILE A 72 0.03 1.21 -1.97
C ILE A 72 -0.64 0.33 -0.92
N GLY A 73 -1.96 0.43 -0.80
CA GLY A 73 -2.75 -0.34 0.16
C GLY A 73 -4.13 -0.69 -0.38
N ILE A 74 -4.95 -1.32 0.45
CA ILE A 74 -6.35 -1.61 0.16
C ILE A 74 -7.21 -0.82 1.13
N LYS A 75 -8.31 -0.22 0.65
CA LYS A 75 -9.30 0.43 1.50
C LYS A 75 -10.68 -0.20 1.27
N ASP A 76 -11.38 -0.52 2.36
CA ASP A 76 -12.76 -1.03 2.33
C ASP A 76 -12.94 -2.26 1.40
N GLY A 77 -11.92 -3.12 1.34
CA GLY A 77 -11.83 -4.27 0.44
C GLY A 77 -12.90 -5.34 0.69
N LYS A 78 -14.09 -5.15 0.10
CA LYS A 78 -15.18 -6.12 0.17
C LYS A 78 -14.77 -7.45 -0.47
N SER A 79 -15.37 -8.55 -0.03
CA SER A 79 -15.18 -9.87 -0.65
C SER A 79 -15.50 -9.86 -2.15
N VAL A 80 -15.07 -10.92 -2.81
CA VAL A 80 -15.49 -11.28 -4.17
C VAL A 80 -16.66 -12.26 -4.18
N ASP A 81 -17.16 -12.62 -2.98
CA ASP A 81 -18.34 -13.46 -2.75
C ASP A 81 -18.27 -14.87 -3.38
N LEU A 82 -17.04 -15.40 -3.45
CA LEU A 82 -16.77 -16.76 -3.97
C LEU A 82 -16.85 -17.87 -2.91
N ASN A 83 -16.97 -17.52 -1.62
CA ASN A 83 -17.03 -18.48 -0.50
C ASN A 83 -15.91 -19.53 -0.54
N CYS A 84 -14.69 -19.09 -0.87
CA CYS A 84 -13.56 -19.96 -1.19
C CYS A 84 -12.84 -20.57 0.02
N GLY A 85 -13.21 -20.24 1.26
CA GLY A 85 -12.51 -20.72 2.46
C GLY A 85 -11.13 -20.10 2.74
N ALA A 86 -10.48 -19.46 1.76
CA ALA A 86 -9.08 -19.04 1.86
C ALA A 86 -8.77 -17.97 2.95
N CYS A 87 -9.79 -17.25 3.44
CA CYS A 87 -9.64 -16.33 4.57
C CYS A 87 -9.91 -16.98 5.94
N GLY A 88 -10.13 -18.30 5.99
CA GLY A 88 -10.46 -19.05 7.20
C GLY A 88 -11.97 -19.10 7.55
N PHE A 89 -12.85 -18.73 6.61
CA PHE A 89 -14.30 -18.71 6.79
C PHE A 89 -14.96 -19.35 5.56
N ASP A 90 -15.95 -20.21 5.76
CA ASP A 90 -16.68 -20.89 4.67
C ASP A 90 -17.46 -19.89 3.82
N LEU A 91 -18.22 -18.99 4.47
CA LEU A 91 -18.95 -17.92 3.78
C LEU A 91 -18.22 -16.58 3.93
N CYS A 92 -18.16 -15.82 2.83
CA CYS A 92 -17.58 -14.47 2.84
C CYS A 92 -18.33 -13.52 3.78
N ALA A 93 -19.63 -13.73 3.97
CA ALA A 93 -20.49 -12.94 4.85
C ALA A 93 -20.16 -13.12 6.34
N ASP A 94 -19.63 -14.29 6.71
CA ASP A 94 -19.29 -14.60 8.11
C ASP A 94 -17.96 -13.99 8.53
N ARG A 95 -17.23 -13.37 7.59
CA ARG A 95 -15.92 -12.78 7.84
C ARG A 95 -16.05 -11.56 8.75
N VAL A 96 -15.58 -11.68 9.98
CA VAL A 96 -15.49 -10.58 10.95
C VAL A 96 -14.04 -10.09 11.04
N ALA A 97 -13.76 -8.90 10.52
CA ALA A 97 -12.44 -8.29 10.64
C ALA A 97 -12.22 -7.73 12.05
N ALA A 98 -11.07 -8.03 12.64
CA ALA A 98 -10.63 -7.51 13.93
C ALA A 98 -9.25 -6.87 13.82
N GLU A 99 -8.98 -5.89 14.67
CA GLU A 99 -7.65 -5.30 14.82
C GLU A 99 -6.69 -6.30 15.47
N HIS A 100 -5.52 -6.47 14.88
CA HIS A 100 -4.41 -7.21 15.46
C HIS A 100 -3.19 -6.30 15.62
N SER A 101 -2.02 -6.88 15.91
CA SER A 101 -0.82 -6.11 16.27
C SER A 101 -0.44 -4.99 15.29
N GLU A 102 -0.56 -5.22 13.99
CA GLU A 102 -0.18 -4.24 12.95
C GLU A 102 -1.29 -3.98 11.92
N PHE A 103 -2.10 -5.00 11.61
CA PHE A 103 -3.14 -4.95 10.59
C PHE A 103 -4.45 -5.56 11.09
N ALA A 104 -5.56 -5.16 10.46
CA ALA A 104 -6.84 -5.80 10.65
C ALA A 104 -6.94 -7.07 9.79
N GLY A 105 -7.55 -8.13 10.31
CA GLY A 105 -7.74 -9.40 9.60
C GLY A 105 -8.93 -10.19 10.13
N PRO A 106 -9.33 -11.26 9.42
CA PRO A 106 -8.81 -11.67 8.11
C PRO A 106 -9.24 -10.73 6.98
N GLN A 107 -8.41 -10.67 5.93
CA GLN A 107 -8.72 -9.98 4.68
C GLN A 107 -9.18 -11.00 3.62
N CYS A 108 -9.98 -10.56 2.65
CA CYS A 108 -10.29 -11.42 1.51
C CYS A 108 -8.98 -11.78 0.77
N ALA A 109 -8.70 -13.08 0.59
CA ALA A 109 -7.47 -13.55 -0.06
C ALA A 109 -7.27 -12.93 -1.45
N PHE A 110 -8.35 -12.80 -2.22
CA PHE A 110 -8.32 -12.15 -3.53
C PHE A 110 -7.99 -10.66 -3.48
N ARG A 111 -8.40 -9.95 -2.41
CA ARG A 111 -8.03 -8.53 -2.25
C ARG A 111 -6.57 -8.36 -1.89
N VAL A 112 -6.03 -9.25 -1.06
CA VAL A 112 -4.58 -9.31 -0.77
C VAL A 112 -3.81 -9.62 -2.06
N LEU A 113 -4.31 -10.54 -2.89
CA LEU A 113 -3.72 -10.83 -4.19
C LEU A 113 -3.77 -9.62 -5.13
N ASP A 114 -4.91 -8.91 -5.21
CA ASP A 114 -5.06 -7.68 -6.00
C ASP A 114 -4.00 -6.63 -5.60
N LEU A 115 -3.74 -6.47 -4.29
CA LEU A 115 -2.67 -5.59 -3.78
C LEU A 115 -1.28 -6.06 -4.22
N GLY A 116 -1.01 -7.37 -4.14
CA GLY A 116 0.24 -7.95 -4.63
C GLY A 116 0.47 -7.68 -6.11
N ILE A 117 -0.57 -7.83 -6.94
CA ILE A 117 -0.53 -7.54 -8.37
C ILE A 117 -0.27 -6.05 -8.62
N ALA A 118 -0.91 -5.15 -7.87
CA ALA A 118 -0.68 -3.71 -7.98
C ALA A 118 0.77 -3.33 -7.58
N LEU A 119 1.27 -3.86 -6.46
CA LEU A 119 2.65 -3.67 -6.01
C LEU A 119 3.66 -4.16 -7.06
N GLY A 120 3.45 -5.37 -7.59
CA GLY A 120 4.31 -5.95 -8.63
C GLY A 120 4.31 -5.13 -9.92
N SER A 121 3.15 -4.60 -10.31
CA SER A 121 3.02 -3.76 -11.51
C SER A 121 3.76 -2.42 -11.38
N ALA A 122 3.70 -1.78 -10.21
CA ALA A 122 4.49 -0.58 -9.92
C ALA A 122 5.99 -0.87 -9.94
N VAL A 123 6.45 -1.90 -9.21
CA VAL A 123 7.87 -2.27 -9.14
C VAL A 123 8.43 -2.64 -10.51
N LYS A 124 7.70 -3.44 -11.31
CA LYS A 124 8.07 -3.75 -12.69
C LYS A 124 8.25 -2.49 -13.52
N THR A 125 7.38 -1.50 -13.34
CA THR A 125 7.44 -0.23 -14.09
C THR A 125 8.67 0.59 -13.70
N ALA A 126 8.99 0.67 -12.41
CA ALA A 126 10.24 1.27 -11.95
C ALA A 126 11.47 0.57 -12.54
N SER A 127 11.49 -0.77 -12.53
CA SER A 127 12.59 -1.56 -13.09
C SER A 127 12.78 -1.35 -14.59
N LEU A 128 11.70 -1.25 -15.38
CA LEU A 128 11.79 -0.94 -16.82
C LEU A 128 12.44 0.42 -17.10
N LEU A 129 12.36 1.35 -16.14
CA LEU A 129 12.94 2.69 -16.22
C LEU A 129 14.28 2.79 -15.48
N ASN A 130 14.84 1.65 -15.05
CA ASN A 130 16.07 1.56 -14.26
C ASN A 130 16.04 2.39 -12.96
N ALA A 131 14.84 2.62 -12.41
CA ALA A 131 14.69 3.29 -11.13
C ALA A 131 14.85 2.28 -9.98
N ASP A 132 15.89 2.49 -9.16
CA ASP A 132 16.10 1.69 -7.95
C ASP A 132 14.91 1.82 -7.00
N ASN A 133 14.44 0.69 -6.48
CA ASN A 133 13.25 0.63 -5.65
C ASN A 133 13.24 -0.58 -4.71
N ARG A 134 12.50 -0.47 -3.60
CA ARG A 134 12.34 -1.53 -2.60
C ARG A 134 10.97 -1.49 -1.94
N ILE A 135 10.29 -2.63 -1.87
CA ILE A 135 9.05 -2.78 -1.09
C ILE A 135 9.37 -2.81 0.41
N MET A 136 8.69 -1.97 1.20
CA MET A 136 8.90 -1.87 2.65
C MET A 136 7.59 -2.05 3.44
N TYR A 137 7.45 -3.20 4.10
CA TYR A 137 6.34 -3.51 5.01
C TYR A 137 6.18 -2.49 6.15
N ARG A 138 7.30 -2.11 6.80
CA ARG A 138 7.30 -1.28 8.02
C ARG A 138 6.75 0.13 7.78
N ALA A 139 6.98 0.69 6.60
CA ALA A 139 6.40 1.98 6.21
C ALA A 139 4.87 1.90 6.13
N GLY A 140 4.33 0.78 5.62
CA GLY A 140 2.90 0.50 5.59
C GLY A 140 2.28 0.38 6.99
N VAL A 141 2.94 -0.32 7.91
CA VAL A 141 2.52 -0.44 9.32
C VAL A 141 2.34 0.94 9.96
N VAL A 142 3.37 1.78 9.87
CA VAL A 142 3.37 3.08 10.55
C VAL A 142 2.41 4.05 9.87
N THR A 143 2.33 4.04 8.54
CA THR A 143 1.36 4.83 7.78
C THR A 143 -0.07 4.56 8.24
N ARG A 144 -0.40 3.28 8.47
CA ARG A 144 -1.70 2.86 8.99
C ARG A 144 -1.90 3.31 10.45
N ALA A 145 -0.95 3.01 11.33
CA ALA A 145 -1.04 3.27 12.77
C ALA A 145 -1.19 4.77 13.10
N THR A 146 -0.54 5.63 12.33
CA THR A 146 -0.56 7.10 12.52
C THR A 146 -1.62 7.80 11.66
N GLN A 147 -2.37 7.04 10.86
CA GLN A 147 -3.30 7.55 9.85
C GLN A 147 -2.67 8.60 8.91
N PHE A 148 -1.36 8.52 8.68
CA PHE A 148 -0.57 9.50 7.92
C PHE A 148 -1.14 9.78 6.53
N ALA A 149 -1.66 8.72 5.90
CA ALA A 149 -2.23 8.79 4.56
C ALA A 149 -3.69 9.29 4.55
N HIS A 150 -4.45 9.23 5.65
CA HIS A 150 -5.88 9.59 5.67
C HIS A 150 -6.15 11.09 5.52
N ARG A 151 -5.27 11.97 6.02
CA ARG A 151 -5.50 13.43 5.99
C ARG A 151 -5.35 14.08 4.60
N ARG A 152 -4.71 13.41 3.64
CA ARG A 152 -4.43 13.95 2.28
C ARG A 152 -4.31 12.85 1.21
N MET A 153 -4.95 11.69 1.38
CA MET A 153 -5.08 10.75 0.26
C MET A 153 -5.97 11.45 -0.77
N ARG A 154 -5.37 11.95 -1.86
CA ARG A 154 -6.14 12.26 -3.06
C ARG A 154 -6.68 10.92 -3.53
N TYR A 155 -7.92 10.64 -3.17
CA TYR A 155 -8.71 9.66 -3.89
C TYR A 155 -8.87 10.25 -5.29
N ALA A 156 -7.92 9.97 -6.17
CA ALA A 156 -8.18 10.08 -7.59
C ALA A 156 -9.21 8.99 -7.90
N ARG A 157 -10.48 9.26 -7.55
CA ARG A 157 -11.62 8.54 -8.11
C ARG A 157 -11.60 8.90 -9.57
N PHE A 158 -10.96 8.07 -10.38
CA PHE A 158 -11.41 7.99 -11.75
C PHE A 158 -12.87 7.51 -11.67
N PRO A 159 -13.82 8.25 -12.27
CA PRO A 159 -15.24 8.03 -12.04
C PRO A 159 -15.73 6.64 -12.46
N HIS A 160 -14.94 5.88 -13.23
CA HIS A 160 -15.28 4.56 -13.73
C HIS A 160 -14.12 3.57 -13.60
N PRO A 161 -14.41 2.26 -13.47
CA PRO A 161 -13.38 1.23 -13.58
C PRO A 161 -12.69 1.39 -14.93
N PHE A 162 -11.37 1.61 -14.92
CA PHE A 162 -10.55 1.51 -16.12
C PHE A 162 -10.68 0.08 -16.65
N ARG A 163 -11.59 -0.12 -17.60
CA ARG A 163 -11.54 -1.24 -18.54
C ARG A 163 -10.65 -0.76 -19.69
N ILE A 164 -9.44 -1.31 -19.76
CA ILE A 164 -8.66 -1.32 -21.01
C ILE A 164 -9.21 -2.46 -21.85
#